data_AF-A0A6C0DS91-F1
#
_entry.id   AF-A0A6C0DS91-F1
#
_cell.length_a   1.000
_cell.length_b   1.000
_cell.length_c   1.000
_cell.angle_alpha   90.00
_cell.angle_beta   90.00
_cell.angle_gamma   90.00
#
_symmetry.space_group_name_H-M   'P 1'
#
loop_
_entity.id
_entity.type
_entity.pdbx_description
1 polymer ?
#
loop_
_entity_poly.entity_id
_entity_poly.type
_entity_poly.pdbx_seq_one_letter_code
_entity_poly.pdbx_strand_id
1 'polypeptide(L)'
;MSTSKDSGFERKLDKNGQPNPKYVDLLEEDKPIAGQKFVCVSFVSPDKILKQKEMYFFEEFLKKWELNKSMEKFLQFLNFVSYKYKLNFDDVTKDFQEFIKEEKENIAKSSFEDEYKTFLDNNEEELEKSFGIKHNFQTCTRGLKVRGTYSSLEEAELRCKMLREVDPSHDVYVGPVGLWMPWDPEAYKTGRVEYMEEELNQLMSEKTKNEAHAKNSFEQRVKESKKKAIEENIKHAEKTGSSLTQTIDENGNLISVANMNTTENVLKDNDAISAADIRSELFEGENIVIGKSDNGQSLLVSGPFANKKEE
;
A
#
# COMPACT_ATOMS: atom_id res chain seq x y z
N MET A 1 28.21 -6.45 -5.77
CA MET A 1 27.86 -5.02 -5.75
C MET A 1 26.34 -4.91 -5.86
N SER A 2 25.65 -4.73 -4.73
CA SER A 2 24.21 -4.56 -4.70
C SER A 2 23.87 -3.12 -5.07
N THR A 3 23.19 -2.94 -6.20
CA THR A 3 22.61 -1.67 -6.61
C THR A 3 21.47 -1.33 -5.66
N SER A 4 21.77 -0.52 -4.63
CA SER A 4 20.74 0.08 -3.79
C SER A 4 19.88 1.00 -4.66
N LYS A 5 18.66 0.56 -4.97
CA LYS A 5 17.60 1.46 -5.44
C LYS A 5 17.55 2.67 -4.51
N ASP A 6 17.78 3.86 -5.03
CA ASP A 6 17.52 5.11 -4.32
C ASP A 6 16.02 5.16 -4.02
N SER A 7 15.67 4.84 -2.78
CA SER A 7 14.35 5.15 -2.25
C SER A 7 14.29 6.67 -2.12
N GLY A 8 13.38 7.33 -2.83
CA GLY A 8 13.20 8.79 -2.82
C GLY A 8 12.74 9.41 -1.50
N PHE A 9 13.00 8.76 -0.37
CA PHE A 9 12.78 9.28 0.98
C PHE A 9 14.10 9.34 1.74
N GLU A 10 14.34 10.47 2.40
CA GLU A 10 15.50 10.64 3.26
C GLU A 10 15.31 9.83 4.56
N ARG A 11 16.33 9.06 4.95
CA ARG A 11 16.27 8.22 6.16
C ARG A 11 16.73 9.00 7.38
N LYS A 12 16.13 8.70 8.53
CA LYS A 12 16.48 9.24 9.85
C LYS A 12 17.94 8.98 10.24
N LEU A 13 18.46 7.84 9.82
CA LEU A 13 19.85 7.43 10.01
C LEU A 13 20.55 7.31 8.66
N ASP A 14 21.77 7.82 8.58
CA ASP A 14 22.66 7.59 7.44
C ASP A 14 23.08 6.12 7.35
N LYS A 15 23.71 5.73 6.22
CA LYS A 15 24.30 4.38 6.03
C LYS A 15 25.32 4.01 7.11
N ASN A 16 25.82 5.00 7.85
CA ASN A 16 26.79 4.85 8.94
C ASN A 16 26.16 4.91 10.34
N GLY A 17 24.83 4.97 10.45
CA GLY A 17 24.11 5.00 11.73
C GLY A 17 24.12 6.36 12.47
N GLN A 18 24.66 7.40 11.85
CA GLN A 18 24.63 8.78 12.37
C GLN A 18 23.29 9.46 12.00
N PRO A 19 22.78 10.40 12.81
CA PRO A 19 21.58 11.16 12.48
C PRO A 19 21.82 12.01 11.23
N ASN A 20 20.96 11.86 10.22
CA ASN A 20 21.09 12.57 8.95
C ASN A 20 20.70 14.05 9.14
N PRO A 21 21.60 15.02 8.89
CA PRO A 21 21.31 16.44 9.08
C PRO A 21 20.29 17.03 8.08
N LYS A 22 20.00 16.32 6.98
CA LYS A 22 18.94 16.71 6.03
C LYS A 22 17.57 16.17 6.43
N TYR A 23 17.53 15.12 7.24
CA TYR A 23 16.29 14.53 7.71
C TYR A 23 15.64 15.43 8.76
N VAL A 24 14.46 15.94 8.43
CA VAL A 24 13.60 16.69 9.35
C VAL A 24 12.45 15.77 9.77
N ASP A 25 12.43 15.39 11.05
CA ASP A 25 11.33 14.61 11.62
C ASP A 25 10.14 15.54 11.89
N LEU A 26 9.18 15.56 10.98
CA LEU A 26 7.94 16.36 11.16
C LEU A 26 6.99 15.73 12.18
N LEU A 27 7.26 14.49 12.62
CA LEU A 27 6.41 13.72 13.53
C LEU A 27 7.10 13.44 14.87
N GLU A 28 7.97 14.35 15.32
CA GLU A 28 8.61 14.23 16.63
C GLU A 28 7.56 14.20 17.75
N GLU A 29 7.72 13.24 18.67
CA GLU A 29 6.83 13.10 19.82
C GLU A 29 7.15 14.17 20.87
N ASP A 30 6.12 14.86 21.33
CA ASP A 30 6.29 15.85 22.39
C ASP A 30 6.66 15.18 23.72
N LYS A 31 7.39 15.92 24.57
CA LYS A 31 7.73 15.45 25.91
C LYS A 31 6.46 15.18 26.72
N PRO A 32 6.34 13.99 27.34
CA PRO A 32 5.12 13.64 28.06
C PRO A 32 4.92 14.55 29.27
N ILE A 33 3.72 15.12 29.40
CA ILE A 33 3.33 15.92 30.55
C ILE A 33 2.83 14.97 31.66
N ALA A 34 3.36 15.14 32.87
CA ALA A 34 2.94 14.34 34.02
C ALA A 34 1.43 14.49 34.25
N GLY A 35 0.73 13.36 34.31
CA GLY A 35 -0.72 13.34 34.52
C GLY A 35 -1.58 13.41 33.26
N GLN A 36 -0.99 13.76 32.10
CA GLN A 36 -1.71 14.02 30.85
C GLN A 36 -1.14 13.16 29.73
N LYS A 37 -1.28 11.84 29.85
CA LYS A 37 -0.80 10.89 28.85
C LYS A 37 -1.85 10.57 27.79
N PHE A 38 -3.13 10.64 28.14
CA PHE A 38 -4.25 10.34 27.26
C PHE A 38 -5.24 11.49 27.26
N VAL A 39 -5.91 11.72 26.13
CA VAL A 39 -6.92 12.75 25.96
C VAL A 39 -8.19 12.14 25.37
N CYS A 40 -9.33 12.52 25.93
CA CYS A 40 -10.63 12.28 25.30
C CYS A 40 -10.96 13.47 24.40
N VAL A 41 -11.16 13.23 23.11
CA VAL A 41 -11.51 14.24 22.12
C VAL A 41 -12.80 13.89 21.42
N SER A 42 -13.60 14.90 21.09
CA SER A 42 -14.72 14.77 20.18
C SER A 42 -14.43 15.55 18.92
N PHE A 43 -14.70 14.93 17.77
CA PHE A 43 -14.59 15.56 16.46
C PHE A 43 -15.98 15.80 15.88
N VAL A 44 -16.13 16.92 15.19
CA VAL A 44 -17.28 17.19 14.33
C VAL A 44 -16.75 17.57 12.97
N SER A 45 -16.95 16.69 11.97
CA SER A 45 -16.56 16.96 10.59
C SER A 45 -17.80 16.98 9.71
N PRO A 46 -18.24 18.16 9.21
CA PRO A 46 -19.35 18.24 8.28
C PRO A 46 -18.88 17.84 6.85
N ASP A 47 -18.42 16.60 6.67
CA ASP A 47 -17.76 16.15 5.43
C ASP A 47 -18.62 16.30 4.18
N LYS A 48 -19.94 16.12 4.33
CA LYS A 48 -20.89 16.33 3.23
C LYS A 48 -20.92 17.78 2.76
N ILE A 49 -20.86 18.72 3.68
CA ILE A 49 -20.89 20.17 3.40
C ILE A 49 -19.54 20.62 2.84
N LEU A 50 -18.44 20.07 3.36
CA LEU A 50 -17.09 20.32 2.85
C LEU A 50 -16.96 19.88 1.38
N LYS A 51 -17.41 18.67 1.04
CA LYS A 51 -17.42 18.19 -0.35
C LYS A 51 -18.28 19.07 -1.26
N GLN A 52 -19.44 19.52 -0.75
CA GLN A 52 -20.29 20.46 -1.48
C GLN A 52 -19.62 21.82 -1.67
N LYS A 53 -18.86 22.32 -0.69
CA LYS A 53 -18.08 23.56 -0.78
C LYS A 53 -16.99 23.46 -1.84
N GLU A 54 -16.21 22.38 -1.83
CA GLU A 54 -15.16 22.13 -2.81
C GLU A 54 -15.73 22.01 -4.23
N MET A 55 -16.81 21.24 -4.41
CA MET A 55 -17.50 21.14 -5.69
C MET A 55 -18.06 22.49 -6.16
N TYR A 56 -18.64 23.26 -5.24
CA TYR A 56 -19.18 24.59 -5.55
C TYR A 56 -18.09 25.57 -6.02
N PHE A 57 -16.95 25.60 -5.33
CA PHE A 57 -15.82 26.46 -5.71
C PHE A 57 -15.27 26.06 -7.07
N PHE A 58 -15.22 24.76 -7.35
CA PHE A 58 -14.80 24.26 -8.65
C PHE A 58 -15.81 24.59 -9.76
N GLU A 59 -17.12 24.49 -9.52
CA GLU A 59 -18.14 24.90 -10.48
C GLU A 59 -18.07 26.40 -10.82
N GLU A 60 -17.89 27.26 -9.82
CA GLU A 60 -17.72 28.70 -10.05
C GLU A 60 -16.41 29.01 -10.78
N PHE A 61 -15.33 28.26 -10.49
CA PHE A 61 -14.11 28.34 -11.27
C PHE A 61 -14.35 27.95 -12.74
N LEU A 62 -15.05 26.85 -13.02
CA LEU A 62 -15.35 26.43 -14.40
C LEU A 62 -16.18 27.45 -15.17
N LYS A 63 -17.11 28.15 -14.50
CA LYS A 63 -17.88 29.26 -15.12
C LYS A 63 -16.99 30.45 -15.48
N LYS A 64 -15.96 30.74 -14.69
CA LYS A 64 -15.03 31.86 -14.94
C LYS A 64 -13.90 31.47 -15.89
N TRP A 65 -13.48 30.21 -15.85
CA TRP A 65 -12.54 29.57 -16.79
C TRP A 65 -13.18 29.27 -18.15
N GLU A 66 -14.25 30.00 -18.51
CA GLU A 66 -15.07 29.88 -19.72
C GLU A 66 -14.23 30.08 -21.01
N LEU A 67 -13.41 29.09 -21.35
CA LEU A 67 -12.73 28.96 -22.64
C LEU A 67 -13.75 28.82 -23.77
N ASN A 68 -14.97 28.33 -23.52
CA ASN A 68 -15.99 28.20 -24.56
C ASN A 68 -16.51 29.56 -25.07
N LYS A 69 -16.76 30.55 -24.20
CA LYS A 69 -17.10 31.91 -24.64
C LYS A 69 -15.92 32.61 -25.30
N SER A 70 -14.70 32.39 -24.81
CA SER A 70 -13.51 32.96 -25.45
C SER A 70 -13.31 32.36 -26.86
N MET A 71 -13.50 31.05 -27.03
CA MET A 71 -13.41 30.37 -28.32
C MET A 71 -14.44 30.88 -29.34
N GLU A 72 -15.69 31.11 -28.93
CA GLU A 72 -16.68 31.74 -29.82
C GLU A 72 -16.27 33.15 -30.24
N LYS A 73 -15.69 33.95 -29.33
CA LYS A 73 -15.18 35.29 -29.63
C LYS A 73 -13.93 35.25 -30.51
N PHE A 74 -13.04 34.27 -30.32
CA PHE A 74 -11.89 34.06 -31.19
C PHE A 74 -12.32 33.64 -32.60
N LEU A 75 -13.33 32.78 -32.74
CA LEU A 75 -13.89 32.43 -34.06
C LEU A 75 -14.54 33.63 -34.75
N GLN A 76 -15.24 34.50 -34.00
CA GLN A 76 -15.76 35.77 -34.53
C GLN A 76 -14.64 36.71 -34.99
N PHE A 77 -13.54 36.78 -34.23
CA PHE A 77 -12.36 37.56 -34.61
C PHE A 77 -11.64 36.99 -35.85
N LEU A 78 -11.49 35.67 -35.95
CA LEU A 78 -10.90 35.01 -37.12
C LEU A 78 -11.74 35.24 -38.39
N ASN A 79 -13.08 35.23 -38.27
CA ASN A 79 -13.99 35.64 -39.35
C ASN A 79 -13.73 37.10 -39.79
N PHE A 80 -13.56 38.01 -38.84
CA PHE A 80 -13.24 39.41 -39.14
C PHE A 80 -11.88 39.58 -39.84
N VAL A 81 -10.85 38.87 -39.39
CA VAL A 81 -9.52 38.88 -40.01
C VAL A 81 -9.56 38.30 -41.41
N SER A 82 -10.24 37.17 -41.60
CA SER A 82 -10.45 36.55 -42.91
C SER A 82 -11.15 37.51 -43.88
N TYR A 83 -12.17 38.23 -43.43
CA TYR A 83 -12.86 39.23 -44.24
C TYR A 83 -11.98 40.45 -44.57
N LYS A 84 -11.27 41.01 -43.58
CA LYS A 84 -10.44 42.22 -43.73
C LYS A 84 -9.25 42.00 -44.67
N TYR A 85 -8.62 40.83 -44.59
CA TYR A 85 -7.43 40.49 -45.37
C TYR A 85 -7.71 39.58 -46.58
N LYS A 86 -8.99 39.26 -46.86
CA LYS A 86 -9.42 38.35 -47.93
C LYS A 86 -8.73 36.98 -47.87
N LEU A 87 -8.51 36.47 -46.65
CA LEU A 87 -7.98 35.11 -46.44
C LEU A 87 -9.13 34.11 -46.55
N ASN A 88 -8.82 32.90 -47.03
CA ASN A 88 -9.80 31.83 -47.04
C ASN A 88 -10.13 31.40 -45.60
N PHE A 89 -11.39 31.52 -45.21
CA PHE A 89 -11.83 31.26 -43.84
C PHE A 89 -11.61 29.80 -43.43
N ASP A 90 -11.79 28.86 -44.36
CA ASP A 90 -11.62 27.44 -44.09
C ASP A 90 -10.16 27.09 -43.78
N ASP A 91 -9.21 27.75 -44.44
CA ASP A 91 -7.78 27.50 -44.23
C ASP A 91 -7.34 28.09 -42.89
N VAL A 92 -7.74 29.33 -42.58
CA VAL A 92 -7.45 29.98 -41.28
C VAL A 92 -8.07 29.20 -40.11
N THR A 93 -9.25 28.61 -40.31
CA THR A 93 -9.92 27.80 -39.28
C THR A 93 -9.20 26.47 -39.07
N LYS A 94 -8.68 25.85 -40.13
CA LYS A 94 -7.86 24.63 -40.03
C LYS A 94 -6.53 24.90 -39.33
N ASP A 95 -5.84 25.97 -39.71
CA ASP A 95 -4.58 26.37 -39.08
C ASP A 95 -4.78 26.68 -37.58
N PHE A 96 -5.89 27.33 -37.23
CA PHE A 96 -6.25 27.56 -35.82
C PHE A 96 -6.54 26.25 -35.06
N GLN A 97 -7.22 25.29 -35.69
CA GLN A 97 -7.45 23.97 -35.07
C GLN A 97 -6.17 23.16 -34.90
N GLU A 98 -5.22 23.27 -35.83
CA GLU A 98 -3.91 22.63 -35.74
C GLU A 98 -3.04 23.28 -34.66
N PHE A 99 -3.03 24.61 -34.60
CA PHE A 99 -2.41 25.38 -33.52
C PHE A 99 -2.97 24.99 -32.14
N ILE A 100 -4.29 24.85 -32.01
CA ILE A 100 -4.90 24.39 -30.75
C ILE A 100 -4.41 22.98 -30.38
N LYS A 101 -4.27 22.07 -31.35
CA LYS A 101 -3.81 20.69 -31.07
C LYS A 101 -2.37 20.67 -30.58
N GLU A 102 -1.50 21.49 -31.17
CA GLU A 102 -0.09 21.59 -30.80
C GLU A 102 0.08 22.29 -29.44
N GLU A 103 -0.61 23.42 -29.22
CA GLU A 103 -0.55 24.16 -27.97
C GLU A 103 -1.33 23.51 -26.82
N LYS A 104 -2.25 22.57 -27.10
CA LYS A 104 -2.95 21.81 -26.05
C LYS A 104 -1.98 21.07 -25.13
N GLU A 105 -0.86 20.58 -25.64
CA GLU A 105 0.17 19.95 -24.81
C GLU A 105 0.97 20.95 -23.96
N ASN A 106 1.09 22.21 -24.39
CA ASN A 106 1.73 23.27 -23.62
C ASN A 106 0.78 23.86 -22.58
N ILE A 107 -0.50 24.09 -22.93
CA ILE A 107 -1.57 24.53 -22.03
C ILE A 107 -1.78 23.50 -20.91
N ALA A 108 -1.70 22.19 -21.21
CA ALA A 108 -1.80 21.15 -20.20
C ALA A 108 -0.59 21.11 -19.24
N LYS A 109 0.57 21.61 -19.65
CA LYS A 109 1.77 21.73 -18.78
C LYS A 109 1.73 22.98 -17.91
N SER A 110 1.08 24.05 -18.36
CA SER A 110 0.87 25.25 -17.55
C SER A 110 -0.38 25.12 -16.68
N SER A 111 -0.16 24.97 -15.37
CA SER A 111 -0.79 25.85 -14.39
C SER A 111 -2.31 25.73 -14.17
N PHE A 112 -3.04 24.68 -14.58
CA PHE A 112 -4.46 24.55 -14.19
C PHE A 112 -4.65 24.60 -12.66
N GLU A 113 -3.76 23.93 -11.92
CA GLU A 113 -3.78 23.94 -10.46
C GLU A 113 -3.37 25.30 -9.89
N ASP A 114 -2.37 25.97 -10.48
CA ASP A 114 -1.90 27.28 -9.99
C ASP A 114 -2.87 28.42 -10.36
N GLU A 115 -3.58 28.31 -11.49
CA GLU A 115 -4.68 29.20 -11.89
C GLU A 115 -5.86 29.02 -10.94
N TYR A 116 -6.19 27.78 -10.57
CA TYR A 116 -7.23 27.50 -9.59
C TYR A 116 -6.86 28.04 -8.20
N LYS A 117 -5.62 27.86 -7.74
CA LYS A 117 -5.13 28.45 -6.48
C LYS A 117 -5.22 29.97 -6.50
N THR A 118 -4.72 30.60 -7.56
CA THR A 118 -4.80 32.06 -7.73
C THR A 118 -6.26 32.54 -7.78
N PHE A 119 -7.15 31.77 -8.39
CA PHE A 119 -8.58 32.09 -8.41
C PHE A 119 -9.22 31.98 -7.02
N LEU A 120 -8.89 30.92 -6.27
CA LEU A 120 -9.35 30.76 -4.89
C LEU A 120 -8.86 31.94 -4.05
N ASP A 121 -7.57 32.24 -4.05
CA ASP A 121 -6.99 33.33 -3.25
C ASP A 121 -7.66 34.69 -3.53
N ASN A 122 -8.00 34.97 -4.79
CA ASN A 122 -8.62 36.23 -5.17
C ASN A 122 -10.14 36.32 -4.88
N ASN A 123 -10.85 35.19 -4.91
CA ASN A 123 -12.32 35.17 -4.83
C ASN A 123 -12.84 34.43 -3.58
N GLU A 124 -11.97 34.01 -2.66
CA GLU A 124 -12.31 33.18 -1.49
C GLU A 124 -13.44 33.80 -0.68
N GLU A 125 -13.34 35.10 -0.33
CA GLU A 125 -14.36 35.77 0.47
C GLU A 125 -15.73 35.84 -0.22
N GLU A 126 -15.75 36.06 -1.53
CA GLU A 126 -17.00 36.18 -2.29
C GLU A 126 -17.65 34.81 -2.50
N LEU A 127 -16.83 33.80 -2.79
CA LEU A 127 -17.26 32.41 -2.91
C LEU A 127 -17.79 31.88 -1.57
N GLU A 128 -17.14 32.20 -0.46
CA GLU A 128 -17.59 31.79 0.87
C GLU A 128 -18.89 32.48 1.29
N LYS A 129 -19.04 33.79 1.00
CA LYS A 129 -20.29 34.52 1.23
C LYS A 129 -21.43 33.93 0.39
N SER A 130 -21.20 33.69 -0.90
CA SER A 130 -22.22 33.14 -1.81
C SER A 130 -22.61 31.69 -1.44
N PHE A 131 -21.64 30.88 -1.02
CA PHE A 131 -21.86 29.54 -0.51
C PHE A 131 -22.67 29.58 0.80
N GLY A 132 -22.29 30.45 1.72
CA GLY A 132 -23.01 30.66 2.99
C GLY A 132 -24.48 31.01 2.77
N ILE A 133 -24.79 31.91 1.83
CA ILE A 133 -26.18 32.26 1.50
C ILE A 133 -26.94 31.05 0.93
N LYS A 134 -26.34 30.29 0.02
CA LYS A 134 -26.98 29.12 -0.61
C LYS A 134 -27.24 27.97 0.38
N HIS A 135 -26.36 27.80 1.36
CA HIS A 135 -26.42 26.72 2.35
C HIS A 135 -26.89 27.18 3.73
N ASN A 136 -27.62 28.30 3.83
CA ASN A 136 -28.19 28.83 5.09
C ASN A 136 -27.17 28.98 6.22
N PHE A 137 -25.93 29.39 5.90
CA PHE A 137 -24.82 29.55 6.84
C PHE A 137 -24.52 28.31 7.69
N GLN A 138 -24.79 27.12 7.14
CA GLN A 138 -24.45 25.88 7.82
C GLN A 138 -22.92 25.78 8.00
N THR A 139 -22.49 25.41 9.20
CA THR A 139 -21.08 25.40 9.59
C THR A 139 -20.27 24.47 8.67
N CYS A 140 -19.28 25.01 7.97
CA CYS A 140 -18.38 24.26 7.09
C CYS A 140 -17.00 24.02 7.72
N THR A 141 -16.87 24.23 9.03
CA THR A 141 -15.59 24.11 9.75
C THR A 141 -15.54 22.80 10.52
N ARG A 142 -14.37 22.17 10.49
CA ARG A 142 -14.06 21.03 11.35
C ARG A 142 -13.91 21.49 12.80
N GLY A 143 -14.64 20.85 13.71
CA GLY A 143 -14.58 21.12 15.13
C GLY A 143 -13.77 20.05 15.88
N LEU A 144 -12.90 20.49 16.78
CA LEU A 144 -12.21 19.66 17.76
C LEU A 144 -12.58 20.14 19.16
N LYS A 145 -13.06 19.23 20.01
CA LYS A 145 -13.33 19.51 21.43
C LYS A 145 -12.55 18.57 22.32
N VAL A 146 -11.68 19.13 23.16
CA VAL A 146 -10.99 18.38 24.22
C VAL A 146 -11.95 18.22 25.41
N ARG A 147 -12.28 16.97 25.75
CA ARG A 147 -13.21 16.62 26.85
C ARG A 147 -12.51 16.38 28.18
N GLY A 148 -11.20 16.13 28.16
CA GLY A 148 -10.37 15.94 29.36
C GLY A 148 -9.09 15.18 29.05
N THR A 149 -8.11 15.26 29.96
CA THR A 149 -6.84 14.55 29.90
C THR A 149 -6.66 13.66 31.13
N TYR A 150 -6.03 12.50 30.94
CA TYR A 150 -5.91 11.44 31.94
C TYR A 150 -4.51 10.83 31.95
N SER A 151 -4.18 10.20 33.08
CA SER A 151 -2.86 9.60 33.31
C SER A 151 -2.75 8.16 32.79
N SER A 152 -3.85 7.39 32.87
CA SER A 152 -3.91 5.99 32.46
C SER A 152 -4.90 5.79 31.32
N LEU A 153 -4.69 4.72 30.54
CA LEU A 153 -5.59 4.35 29.45
C LEU A 153 -6.95 3.89 30.00
N GLU A 154 -6.96 3.08 31.05
CA GLU A 154 -8.18 2.54 31.67
C GLU A 154 -9.11 3.65 32.18
N GLU A 155 -8.55 4.69 32.78
CA GLU A 155 -9.31 5.85 33.25
C GLU A 155 -9.90 6.63 32.07
N ALA A 156 -9.13 6.82 31.00
CA ALA A 156 -9.58 7.49 29.78
C ALA A 156 -10.69 6.70 29.08
N GLU A 157 -10.59 5.37 29.03
CA GLU A 157 -11.61 4.48 28.45
C GLU A 157 -12.92 4.53 29.26
N LEU A 158 -12.83 4.43 30.60
CA LEU A 158 -14.01 4.53 31.47
C LEU A 158 -14.71 5.88 31.33
N ARG A 159 -13.94 6.96 31.27
CA ARG A 159 -14.48 8.32 31.08
C ARG A 159 -15.04 8.53 29.69
N CYS A 160 -14.43 7.93 28.67
CA CYS A 160 -14.95 7.93 27.31
C CYS A 160 -16.33 7.26 27.26
N LYS A 161 -16.50 6.11 27.92
CA LYS A 161 -17.81 5.41 28.04
C LYS A 161 -18.86 6.30 28.71
N MET A 162 -18.54 6.87 29.86
CA MET A 162 -19.46 7.80 30.54
C MET A 162 -19.83 9.01 29.68
N LEU A 163 -18.86 9.58 28.95
CA LEU A 163 -19.10 10.74 28.08
C LEU A 163 -19.99 10.39 26.88
N ARG A 164 -19.88 9.17 26.35
CA ARG A 164 -20.73 8.65 25.27
C ARG A 164 -22.18 8.46 25.73
N GLU A 165 -22.39 8.03 26.98
CA GLU A 165 -23.73 7.92 27.57
C GLU A 165 -24.40 9.29 27.77
N VAL A 166 -23.62 10.28 28.21
CA VAL A 166 -24.13 11.64 28.46
C VAL A 166 -24.40 12.41 27.16
N ASP A 167 -23.60 12.17 26.11
CA ASP A 167 -23.68 12.87 24.83
C ASP A 167 -23.63 11.88 23.65
N PRO A 168 -24.78 11.26 23.30
CA PRO A 168 -24.87 10.31 22.19
C PRO A 168 -24.68 10.95 20.81
N SER A 169 -24.70 12.29 20.74
CA SER A 169 -24.66 13.02 19.48
C SER A 169 -23.25 13.19 18.91
N HIS A 170 -22.21 12.97 19.74
CA HIS A 170 -20.82 13.15 19.35
C HIS A 170 -20.00 11.89 19.59
N ASP A 171 -19.22 11.48 18.59
CA ASP A 171 -18.24 10.43 18.78
C ASP A 171 -17.09 10.93 19.67
N VAL A 172 -16.77 10.15 20.70
CA VAL A 172 -15.67 10.41 21.64
C VAL A 172 -14.56 9.39 21.38
N TYR A 173 -13.35 9.89 21.19
CA TYR A 173 -12.15 9.12 20.92
C TYR A 173 -11.13 9.31 22.05
N VAL A 174 -10.34 8.27 22.30
CA VAL A 174 -9.20 8.31 23.23
C VAL A 174 -7.92 8.33 22.41
N GLY A 175 -7.07 9.33 22.66
CA GLY A 175 -5.79 9.48 21.98
C GLY A 175 -4.63 9.68 22.96
N PRO A 176 -3.42 9.19 22.66
CA PRO A 176 -2.24 9.56 23.42
C PRO A 176 -1.87 11.03 23.16
N VAL A 177 -1.41 11.72 24.20
CA VAL A 177 -0.94 13.11 24.13
C VAL A 177 0.51 13.13 23.64
N GLY A 178 0.79 13.99 22.66
CA GLY A 178 2.14 14.16 22.08
C GLY A 178 2.44 13.25 20.88
N LEU A 179 1.46 12.49 20.39
CA LEU A 179 1.57 11.73 19.15
C LEU A 179 0.60 12.27 18.10
N TRP A 180 1.05 12.26 16.85
CA TRP A 180 0.20 12.59 15.70
C TRP A 180 -0.85 11.50 15.49
N MET A 181 -2.13 11.90 15.47
CA MET A 181 -3.24 11.00 15.19
C MET A 181 -3.90 11.34 13.85
N PRO A 182 -4.35 10.33 13.08
CA PRO A 182 -5.18 10.56 11.90
C PRO A 182 -6.44 11.34 12.26
N TRP A 183 -6.84 12.26 11.38
CA TRP A 183 -8.13 12.96 11.49
C TRP A 183 -9.26 11.99 11.17
N ASP A 184 -10.24 11.89 12.08
CA ASP A 184 -11.39 10.98 11.99
C ASP A 184 -11.01 9.52 11.66
N PRO A 185 -10.31 8.82 12.58
CA PRO A 185 -9.84 7.48 12.32
C PRO A 185 -11.02 6.51 12.17
N GLU A 186 -11.16 5.90 11.00
CA GLU A 186 -12.14 4.84 10.78
C GLU A 186 -11.95 3.73 11.82
N ALA A 187 -13.00 3.45 12.61
CA ALA A 187 -12.98 2.49 13.70
C ALA A 187 -12.43 1.11 13.27
N TYR A 188 -12.74 0.68 12.05
CA TYR A 188 -12.26 -0.59 11.50
C TYR A 188 -10.74 -0.65 11.26
N LYS A 189 -10.09 0.50 11.06
CA LYS A 189 -8.66 0.58 10.71
C LYS A 189 -7.78 0.83 11.93
N THR A 190 -8.33 1.34 13.04
CA THR A 190 -7.60 1.72 14.26
C THR A 190 -7.47 0.61 15.29
N GLY A 191 -8.04 -0.57 15.06
CA GLY A 191 -7.94 -1.71 15.98
C GLY A 191 -9.10 -1.81 16.96
N ARG A 192 -8.84 -2.05 18.25
CA ARG A 192 -9.83 -2.38 19.29
C ARG A 192 -11.00 -1.37 19.31
N VAL A 193 -12.13 -1.75 18.73
CA VAL A 193 -13.39 -0.99 18.79
C VAL A 193 -14.26 -1.57 19.88
N GLU A 194 -14.61 -0.74 20.86
CA GLU A 194 -15.72 -1.01 21.78
C GLU A 194 -16.94 -0.20 21.30
N TYR A 195 -17.93 -0.93 20.81
CA TYR A 195 -19.25 -0.43 20.42
C TYR A 195 -20.08 -0.12 21.67
N MET A 196 -21.07 0.76 21.53
CA MET A 196 -21.96 1.11 22.66
C MET A 196 -22.89 -0.05 23.04
N GLU A 197 -23.24 -0.91 22.08
CA GLU A 197 -24.10 -2.06 22.33
C GLU A 197 -23.27 -3.27 22.78
N GLU A 198 -23.57 -3.78 23.97
CA GLU A 198 -22.93 -4.96 24.54
C GLU A 198 -23.12 -6.21 23.66
N GLU A 199 -24.29 -6.36 23.03
CA GLU A 199 -24.59 -7.44 22.08
C GLU A 199 -23.71 -7.35 20.82
N LEU A 200 -23.50 -6.15 20.28
CA LEU A 200 -22.65 -5.95 19.10
C LEU A 200 -21.18 -6.19 19.42
N ASN A 201 -20.72 -5.79 20.60
CA ASN A 201 -19.38 -6.11 21.10
C ASN A 201 -19.16 -7.61 21.21
N GLN A 202 -20.14 -8.32 21.78
CA GLN A 202 -20.09 -9.76 21.90
C GLN A 202 -20.03 -10.41 20.51
N LEU A 203 -20.90 -10.00 19.59
CA LEU A 203 -20.95 -10.52 18.22
C LEU A 203 -19.63 -10.30 17.46
N MET A 204 -19.04 -9.11 17.55
CA MET A 204 -17.75 -8.81 16.91
C MET A 204 -16.61 -9.60 17.54
N SER A 205 -16.58 -9.74 18.87
CA SER A 205 -15.58 -10.56 19.57
C SER A 205 -15.71 -12.04 19.20
N GLU A 206 -16.93 -12.55 19.06
CA GLU A 206 -17.23 -13.91 18.66
C GLU A 206 -16.86 -14.15 17.19
N LYS A 207 -17.11 -13.18 16.31
CA LYS A 207 -16.66 -13.22 14.91
C LYS A 207 -15.15 -13.32 14.82
N THR A 208 -14.39 -12.47 15.53
CA THR A 208 -12.93 -12.54 15.54
C THR A 208 -12.42 -13.86 16.13
N LYS A 209 -13.05 -14.37 17.19
CA LYS A 209 -12.74 -15.70 17.74
C LYS A 209 -13.02 -16.82 16.73
N ASN A 210 -14.13 -16.75 16.00
CA ASN A 210 -14.47 -17.71 14.95
C ASN A 210 -13.52 -17.64 13.77
N GLU A 211 -13.11 -16.45 13.33
CA GLU A 211 -12.13 -16.27 12.26
C GLU A 211 -10.76 -16.83 12.67
N ALA A 212 -10.31 -16.55 13.91
CA ALA A 212 -9.09 -17.12 14.46
C ALA A 212 -9.16 -18.65 14.59
N HIS A 213 -10.29 -19.17 15.07
CA HIS A 213 -10.52 -20.61 15.18
C HIS A 213 -10.55 -21.29 13.80
N ALA A 214 -11.18 -20.67 12.81
CA ALA A 214 -11.24 -21.16 11.44
C ALA A 214 -9.84 -21.19 10.80
N LYS A 215 -9.03 -20.14 11.00
CA LYS A 215 -7.64 -20.08 10.53
C LYS A 215 -6.79 -21.17 11.20
N ASN A 216 -6.87 -21.32 12.52
CA ASN A 216 -6.16 -22.36 13.25
C ASN A 216 -6.59 -23.77 12.80
N SER A 217 -7.88 -23.99 12.59
CA SER A 217 -8.42 -25.26 12.09
C SER A 217 -7.96 -25.55 10.66
N PHE A 218 -7.86 -24.52 9.82
CA PHE A 218 -7.33 -24.63 8.46
C PHE A 218 -5.84 -24.98 8.48
N GLU A 219 -5.03 -24.27 9.27
CA GLU A 219 -3.60 -24.56 9.44
C GLU A 219 -3.36 -25.96 9.99
N GLN A 220 -4.16 -26.41 10.97
CA GLN A 220 -4.12 -27.78 11.48
C GLN A 220 -4.47 -28.80 10.39
N ARG A 221 -5.54 -28.58 9.61
CA ARG A 221 -5.90 -29.46 8.47
C ARG A 221 -4.80 -29.54 7.44
N VAL A 222 -4.21 -28.39 7.06
CA VAL A 222 -3.09 -28.36 6.10
C VAL A 222 -1.89 -29.14 6.65
N LYS A 223 -1.56 -28.98 7.94
CA LYS A 223 -0.47 -29.71 8.60
C LYS A 223 -0.76 -31.22 8.64
N GLU A 224 -1.99 -31.63 8.93
CA GLU A 224 -2.41 -33.03 8.95
C GLU A 224 -2.42 -33.65 7.55
N SER A 225 -2.94 -32.96 6.54
CA SER A 225 -2.90 -33.42 5.14
C SER A 225 -1.47 -33.60 4.65
N LYS A 226 -0.57 -32.66 4.98
CA LYS A 226 0.86 -32.79 4.68
C LYS A 226 1.47 -34.02 5.36
N LYS A 227 1.19 -34.24 6.65
CA LYS A 227 1.66 -35.43 7.37
C LYS A 227 1.16 -36.73 6.75
N LYS A 228 -0.14 -36.81 6.41
CA LYS A 228 -0.74 -38.00 5.77
C LYS A 228 -0.14 -38.30 4.41
N ALA A 229 0.02 -37.29 3.55
CA ALA A 229 0.61 -37.47 2.23
C ALA A 229 2.04 -38.02 2.31
N ILE A 230 2.81 -37.62 3.33
CA ILE A 230 4.16 -38.11 3.55
C ILE A 230 4.17 -39.52 4.14
N GLU A 231 3.26 -39.83 5.07
CA GLU A 231 3.11 -41.19 5.60
C GLU A 231 2.70 -42.18 4.49
N GLU A 232 1.83 -41.74 3.58
CA GLU A 232 1.45 -42.51 2.38
C GLU A 232 2.64 -42.67 1.42
N ASN A 233 3.44 -41.62 1.22
CA ASN A 233 4.67 -41.70 0.42
C ASN A 233 5.71 -42.64 1.04
N ILE A 234 5.90 -42.64 2.37
CA ILE A 234 6.79 -43.57 3.08
C ILE A 234 6.30 -45.01 2.90
N LYS A 235 5.00 -45.27 3.12
CA LYS A 235 4.40 -46.60 2.93
C LYS A 235 4.49 -47.09 1.48
N HIS A 236 4.36 -46.17 0.51
CA HIS A 236 4.55 -46.51 -0.90
C HIS A 236 6.02 -46.83 -1.21
N ALA A 237 6.97 -46.03 -0.72
CA ALA A 237 8.40 -46.25 -0.90
C ALA A 237 8.87 -47.60 -0.31
N GLU A 238 8.38 -47.98 0.88
CA GLU A 238 8.64 -49.29 1.50
C GLU A 238 8.12 -50.46 0.65
N LYS A 239 6.98 -50.30 -0.03
CA LYS A 239 6.37 -51.34 -0.86
C LYS A 239 7.03 -51.48 -2.23
N THR A 240 7.50 -50.39 -2.83
CA THR A 240 8.13 -50.39 -4.17
C THR A 240 9.65 -50.43 -4.15
N GLY A 241 10.30 -50.36 -2.98
CA GLY A 241 11.76 -50.39 -2.86
C GLY A 241 12.44 -49.15 -3.48
N SER A 242 11.69 -48.06 -3.68
CA SER A 242 12.20 -46.80 -4.21
C SER A 242 12.70 -45.90 -3.07
N SER A 243 13.79 -45.17 -3.27
CA SER A 243 14.40 -44.32 -2.23
C SER A 243 13.54 -43.07 -1.97
N LEU A 244 13.30 -42.78 -0.69
CA LEU A 244 12.51 -41.63 -0.24
C LEU A 244 13.26 -40.34 -0.55
N THR A 245 12.63 -39.43 -1.30
CA THR A 245 13.26 -38.18 -1.71
C THR A 245 12.96 -37.00 -0.77
N GLN A 246 11.98 -37.09 0.14
CA GLN A 246 11.56 -35.97 0.99
C GLN A 246 11.18 -36.40 2.42
N THR A 247 11.69 -35.70 3.45
CA THR A 247 11.40 -35.84 4.89
C THR A 247 10.95 -34.48 5.47
N ILE A 248 10.36 -34.45 6.68
CA ILE A 248 9.93 -33.21 7.35
C ILE A 248 10.94 -32.79 8.44
N ASP A 249 11.16 -31.49 8.57
CA ASP A 249 11.85 -30.86 9.70
C ASP A 249 10.87 -30.52 10.86
N GLU A 250 11.35 -30.30 12.09
CA GLU A 250 10.53 -30.10 13.30
C GLU A 250 9.47 -28.98 13.17
N ASN A 251 9.70 -28.03 12.26
CA ASN A 251 8.81 -26.92 11.94
C ASN A 251 7.74 -27.22 10.85
N GLY A 252 7.69 -28.43 10.30
CA GLY A 252 6.66 -28.85 9.35
C GLY A 252 6.92 -28.47 7.88
N ASN A 253 8.15 -28.11 7.55
CA ASN A 253 8.60 -27.85 6.17
C ASN A 253 9.18 -29.12 5.54
N LEU A 254 8.97 -29.29 4.23
CA LEU A 254 9.49 -30.41 3.45
C LEU A 254 10.97 -30.16 3.15
N ILE A 255 11.84 -31.07 3.59
CA ILE A 255 13.27 -31.10 3.26
C ILE A 255 13.57 -32.34 2.42
N SER A 256 14.43 -32.21 1.40
CA SER A 256 14.86 -33.36 0.60
C SER A 256 15.81 -34.25 1.43
N VAL A 257 15.74 -35.58 1.29
CA VAL A 257 16.64 -36.50 2.01
C VAL A 257 18.08 -36.26 1.53
N ALA A 258 18.99 -36.03 2.49
CA ALA A 258 20.31 -35.42 2.34
C ALA A 258 21.31 -36.05 1.34
N ASN A 259 20.95 -37.12 0.62
CA ASN A 259 21.88 -37.93 -0.16
C ASN A 259 21.55 -38.07 -1.67
N MET A 260 20.64 -37.29 -2.24
CA MET A 260 20.37 -37.38 -3.69
C MET A 260 20.86 -36.20 -4.55
N ASN A 261 21.07 -35.02 -3.99
CA ASN A 261 21.63 -33.88 -4.73
C ASN A 261 22.83 -33.31 -3.98
N THR A 262 24.04 -33.76 -4.33
CA THR A 262 25.31 -33.20 -3.82
C THR A 262 25.42 -31.70 -4.04
N THR A 263 24.70 -31.17 -5.03
CA THR A 263 24.66 -29.75 -5.41
C THR A 263 24.02 -28.86 -4.34
N GLU A 264 22.97 -29.30 -3.64
CA GLU A 264 22.27 -28.43 -2.67
C GLU A 264 22.98 -28.32 -1.31
N ASN A 265 23.70 -29.35 -0.88
CA ASN A 265 24.44 -29.32 0.39
C ASN A 265 25.63 -28.35 0.33
N VAL A 266 26.36 -28.29 -0.79
CA VAL A 266 27.53 -27.40 -0.93
C VAL A 266 27.14 -25.94 -1.14
N LEU A 267 25.98 -25.69 -1.78
CA LEU A 267 25.45 -24.35 -2.00
C LEU A 267 24.85 -23.73 -0.73
N LYS A 268 24.42 -24.53 0.26
CA LYS A 268 23.89 -24.00 1.54
C LYS A 268 24.97 -23.52 2.50
N ASP A 269 26.18 -24.06 2.42
CA ASP A 269 27.26 -23.70 3.34
C ASP A 269 27.96 -22.36 2.98
N ASN A 270 27.69 -21.79 1.80
CA ASN A 270 28.26 -20.54 1.35
C ASN A 270 27.21 -19.43 1.26
N ASP A 271 27.15 -18.56 2.26
CA ASP A 271 26.18 -17.45 2.39
C ASP A 271 26.28 -16.37 1.29
N ALA A 272 27.27 -16.44 0.39
CA ALA A 272 27.43 -15.53 -0.74
C ALA A 272 28.00 -16.26 -1.96
N ILE A 273 27.12 -16.77 -2.83
CA ILE A 273 27.51 -17.50 -4.04
C ILE A 273 27.43 -16.56 -5.26
N SER A 274 28.52 -16.44 -6.02
CA SER A 274 28.54 -15.71 -7.29
C SER A 274 27.88 -16.54 -8.40
N ALA A 275 27.24 -15.89 -9.38
CA ALA A 275 26.65 -16.59 -10.54
C ALA A 275 27.69 -17.41 -11.35
N ALA A 276 28.97 -17.06 -11.23
CA ALA A 276 30.07 -17.82 -11.82
C ALA A 276 30.31 -19.16 -11.10
N ASP A 277 30.27 -19.18 -9.77
CA ASP A 277 30.50 -20.37 -8.95
C ASP A 277 29.34 -21.36 -9.06
N ILE A 278 28.11 -20.85 -9.16
CA ILE A 278 26.91 -21.66 -9.44
C ILE A 278 27.06 -22.35 -10.81
N ARG A 279 27.61 -21.66 -11.82
CA ARG A 279 27.75 -22.21 -13.17
C ARG A 279 28.83 -23.29 -13.23
N SER A 280 29.97 -23.10 -12.57
CA SER A 280 31.02 -24.13 -12.53
C SER A 280 30.54 -25.38 -11.79
N GLU A 281 29.83 -25.24 -10.67
CA GLU A 281 29.31 -26.40 -9.93
C GLU A 281 28.19 -27.14 -10.69
N LEU A 282 27.32 -26.41 -11.40
CA LEU A 282 26.21 -27.00 -12.16
C LEU A 282 26.61 -27.62 -13.51
N PHE A 283 27.77 -27.28 -14.07
CA PHE A 283 28.14 -27.73 -15.42
C PHE A 283 29.56 -28.29 -15.54
N GLU A 284 30.41 -28.14 -14.51
CA GLU A 284 31.81 -28.56 -14.53
C GLU A 284 32.19 -29.50 -13.36
N GLY A 285 31.23 -29.86 -12.49
CA GLY A 285 31.46 -30.80 -11.38
C GLY A 285 31.85 -32.21 -11.83
N GLU A 286 32.55 -32.95 -10.97
CA GLU A 286 33.11 -34.29 -11.28
C GLU A 286 32.07 -35.32 -11.75
N ASN A 287 30.80 -35.12 -11.42
CA ASN A 287 29.70 -36.01 -11.79
C ASN A 287 28.97 -35.58 -13.09
N ILE A 288 29.49 -34.58 -13.80
CA ILE A 288 28.89 -33.99 -14.99
C ILE A 288 29.73 -34.37 -16.21
N VAL A 289 29.10 -35.04 -17.17
CA VAL A 289 29.79 -35.55 -18.37
C VAL A 289 29.89 -34.44 -19.41
N ILE A 290 31.07 -33.82 -19.55
CA ILE A 290 31.32 -32.69 -20.46
C ILE A 290 31.87 -33.16 -21.84
N GLY A 291 31.93 -34.48 -22.09
CA GLY A 291 32.46 -35.06 -23.32
C GLY A 291 31.86 -36.42 -23.69
N LYS A 292 32.40 -37.11 -24.71
CA LYS A 292 32.00 -38.50 -25.01
C LYS A 292 32.54 -39.42 -23.91
N SER A 293 31.72 -39.72 -22.91
CA SER A 293 32.00 -40.76 -21.91
C SER A 293 31.10 -41.98 -22.14
N ASP A 294 31.37 -43.05 -21.40
CA ASP A 294 30.58 -44.30 -21.36
C ASP A 294 29.18 -44.11 -20.73
N ASN A 295 28.71 -42.87 -20.55
CA ASN A 295 27.43 -42.51 -19.94
C ASN A 295 27.15 -43.24 -18.60
N GLY A 296 28.21 -43.61 -17.87
CA GLY A 296 28.11 -44.36 -16.62
C GLY A 296 27.78 -45.86 -16.76
N GLN A 297 27.83 -46.45 -17.97
CA GLN A 297 27.55 -47.88 -18.19
C GLN A 297 28.51 -48.80 -17.42
N SER A 298 29.76 -48.39 -17.24
CA SER A 298 30.79 -49.08 -16.45
C SER A 298 30.55 -49.10 -14.95
N LEU A 299 29.68 -48.22 -14.43
CA LEU A 299 29.29 -48.17 -13.00
C LEU A 299 28.02 -49.00 -12.72
N LEU A 300 27.36 -49.53 -13.76
CA LEU A 300 26.18 -50.37 -13.62
C LEU A 300 26.58 -51.81 -13.26
N VAL A 301 26.22 -52.24 -12.05
CA VAL A 301 26.51 -53.59 -11.55
C VAL A 301 25.64 -54.66 -12.22
N SER A 302 24.46 -54.31 -12.74
CA SER A 302 23.61 -55.20 -13.54
C SER A 302 22.58 -54.43 -14.37
N GLY A 303 22.09 -55.05 -15.45
CA GLY A 303 21.05 -54.50 -16.33
C GLY A 303 21.34 -54.74 -17.82
N PRO A 304 20.36 -54.51 -18.72
CA PRO A 304 20.51 -54.73 -20.17
C PRO A 304 21.53 -53.79 -20.84
N PHE A 305 21.98 -52.75 -20.14
CA PHE A 305 22.95 -51.75 -20.62
C PHE A 305 24.29 -51.79 -19.85
N ALA A 306 24.51 -52.79 -18.99
CA ALA A 306 25.78 -52.99 -18.29
C ALA A 306 26.71 -53.89 -19.14
N ASN A 307 27.98 -53.50 -19.31
CA ASN A 307 28.95 -54.30 -20.05
C ASN A 307 29.28 -55.59 -19.29
N LYS A 308 28.79 -56.75 -19.78
CA LYS A 308 29.28 -58.06 -19.33
C LYS A 308 30.67 -58.26 -19.91
N LYS A 309 31.68 -58.39 -19.05
CA LYS A 309 33.00 -58.89 -19.47
C LYS A 309 32.83 -60.34 -19.97
N GLU A 310 32.96 -60.56 -21.27
CA GLU A 310 33.31 -61.88 -21.80
C GLU A 310 34.80 -62.12 -21.51
N GLU A 311 35.16 -63.33 -21.08
CA GLU A 311 36.52 -63.72 -20.63
C GLU A 311 37.64 -63.41 -21.63
#